data_AF-A0A3T0L344-F1
#
_entry.id   AF-A0A3T0L344-F1
#
_cell.length_a   1.000
_cell.length_b   1.000
_cell.length_c   1.000
_cell.angle_alpha   90.00
_cell.angle_beta   90.00
_cell.angle_gamma   90.00
#
_symmetry.space_group_name_H-M   'P 1'
#
loop_
_entity.id
_entity.type
_entity.pdbx_description
1 polymer ?
#
loop_
_entity_poly.entity_id
_entity_poly.type
_entity_poly.pdbx_seq_one_letter_code
_entity_poly.pdbx_strand_id
1 'polypeptide(L)'
;MRRFAKIFVAGLLLASVSVTAAFADYNKGFKYYQKYVKRMSHIKGTQFLKIIGVQTPDQMKALLKDDAKPLIAKLEKLGKKKAAKAIEKIAKKHKLKDLQDFLVGMLNGKIPAG
;
A
#
# COMPACT_ATOMS: atom_id res chain seq x y z
N MET A 1 -35.68 15.41 -21.67
CA MET A 1 -34.76 14.39 -21.11
C MET A 1 -33.26 14.55 -21.49
N ARG A 2 -32.84 15.43 -22.41
CA ARG A 2 -31.42 15.50 -22.85
C ARG A 2 -30.43 16.20 -21.89
N ARG A 3 -30.91 16.94 -20.87
CA ARG A 3 -30.04 17.71 -19.94
C ARG A 3 -29.49 16.87 -18.78
N PHE A 4 -30.23 15.87 -18.30
CA PHE A 4 -29.79 14.97 -17.22
C PHE A 4 -28.75 13.95 -17.67
N ALA A 5 -28.84 13.45 -18.92
CA ALA A 5 -27.84 12.53 -19.48
C ALA A 5 -26.42 13.15 -19.53
N LYS A 6 -26.32 14.45 -19.83
CA LYS A 6 -25.02 15.15 -19.88
C LYS A 6 -24.36 15.28 -18.50
N ILE A 7 -25.16 15.50 -17.44
CA ILE A 7 -24.67 15.62 -16.07
C ILE A 7 -24.23 14.24 -15.54
N PHE A 8 -24.97 13.17 -15.88
CA PHE A 8 -24.60 11.80 -15.52
C PHE A 8 -23.29 11.34 -16.16
N VAL A 9 -23.09 11.67 -17.45
CA VAL A 9 -21.84 11.35 -18.16
C VAL A 9 -20.64 12.11 -17.59
N ALA A 10 -20.82 13.39 -17.21
CA ALA A 10 -19.76 14.17 -16.58
C ALA A 10 -19.41 13.66 -15.16
N GLY A 11 -20.41 13.28 -14.36
CA GLY A 11 -20.20 12.67 -13.04
C GLY A 11 -19.50 11.31 -13.12
N LEU A 12 -19.84 10.51 -14.13
CA LEU A 12 -19.23 9.20 -14.37
C LEU A 12 -17.79 9.31 -14.91
N LEU A 13 -17.48 10.34 -15.69
CA LEU A 13 -16.11 10.66 -16.13
C LEU A 13 -15.23 11.17 -14.99
N LEU A 14 -15.74 12.01 -14.08
CA LEU A 14 -14.96 12.47 -12.92
C LEU A 14 -14.71 11.35 -11.91
N ALA A 15 -15.65 10.42 -11.75
CA ALA A 15 -15.48 9.23 -10.92
C ALA A 15 -14.47 8.23 -11.54
N SER A 16 -14.43 8.08 -12.87
CA SER A 16 -13.50 7.14 -13.53
C SER A 16 -12.05 7.64 -13.54
N VAL A 17 -11.83 8.95 -13.59
CA VAL A 17 -10.48 9.57 -13.50
C VAL A 17 -9.89 9.45 -12.08
N SER A 18 -10.73 9.55 -11.04
CA SER A 18 -10.27 9.39 -9.65
C SER A 18 -9.91 7.93 -9.32
N VAL A 19 -10.61 6.97 -9.93
CA VAL A 19 -10.30 5.54 -9.82
C VAL A 19 -8.96 5.19 -10.47
N THR A 20 -8.62 5.78 -11.63
CA THR A 20 -7.36 5.49 -12.34
C THR A 20 -6.12 6.03 -11.63
N ALA A 21 -6.19 7.19 -11.00
CA ALA A 21 -5.08 7.72 -10.18
C ALA A 21 -4.79 6.83 -8.95
N ALA A 22 -5.84 6.42 -8.22
CA ALA A 22 -5.68 5.53 -7.06
C ALA A 22 -5.19 4.12 -7.44
N PHE A 23 -5.43 3.66 -8.68
CA PHE A 23 -4.82 2.42 -9.20
C PHE A 23 -3.37 2.60 -9.63
N ALA A 24 -2.97 3.77 -10.12
CA ALA A 24 -1.59 4.06 -10.48
C ALA A 24 -0.66 4.04 -9.26
N ASP A 25 -1.08 4.66 -8.16
CA ASP A 25 -0.28 4.72 -6.92
C ASP A 25 -0.25 3.36 -6.20
N TYR A 26 -1.35 2.60 -6.24
CA TYR A 26 -1.38 1.20 -5.79
C TYR A 26 -0.36 0.32 -6.53
N ASN A 27 -0.31 0.41 -7.87
CA ASN A 27 0.61 -0.39 -8.68
C ASN A 27 2.08 0.00 -8.48
N LYS A 28 2.37 1.29 -8.30
CA LYS A 28 3.72 1.75 -7.91
C LYS A 28 4.12 1.19 -6.55
N GLY A 29 3.23 1.28 -5.57
CA GLY A 29 3.42 0.70 -4.24
C GLY A 29 3.70 -0.81 -4.28
N PHE A 30 2.93 -1.55 -5.08
CA PHE A 30 3.15 -2.98 -5.30
C PHE A 30 4.53 -3.26 -5.91
N LYS A 31 4.94 -2.50 -6.92
CA LYS A 31 6.27 -2.63 -7.56
C LYS A 31 7.40 -2.41 -6.56
N TYR A 32 7.28 -1.42 -5.68
CA TYR A 32 8.26 -1.19 -4.62
C TYR A 32 8.25 -2.27 -3.55
N TYR A 33 7.06 -2.72 -3.13
CA TYR A 33 6.92 -3.85 -2.22
C TYR A 33 7.58 -5.11 -2.81
N GLN A 34 7.35 -5.42 -4.09
CA GLN A 34 7.99 -6.56 -4.74
C GLN A 34 9.51 -6.40 -4.81
N LYS A 35 9.99 -5.25 -5.29
CA LYS A 35 11.43 -4.99 -5.51
C LYS A 35 12.24 -5.02 -4.23
N TYR A 36 11.69 -4.49 -3.13
CA TYR A 36 12.41 -4.37 -1.87
C TYR A 36 11.98 -5.43 -0.86
N VAL A 37 10.70 -5.52 -0.52
CA VAL A 37 10.23 -6.41 0.54
C VAL A 37 10.19 -7.86 0.05
N LYS A 38 9.39 -8.19 -0.97
CA LYS A 38 9.26 -9.58 -1.47
C LYS A 38 10.62 -10.16 -1.89
N ARG A 39 11.44 -9.40 -2.61
CA ARG A 39 12.75 -9.90 -3.09
C ARG A 39 13.76 -10.14 -1.96
N MET A 40 13.71 -9.36 -0.88
CA MET A 40 14.65 -9.54 0.24
C MET A 40 14.13 -10.53 1.30
N SER A 41 12.84 -10.50 1.63
CA SER A 41 12.26 -11.30 2.71
C SER A 41 11.52 -12.54 2.23
N HIS A 42 11.24 -12.67 0.94
CA HIS A 42 10.40 -13.71 0.34
C HIS A 42 8.95 -13.73 0.87
N ILE A 43 8.49 -12.65 1.50
CA ILE A 43 7.15 -12.54 2.09
C ILE A 43 6.17 -11.94 1.06
N LYS A 44 5.07 -12.64 0.78
CA LYS A 44 3.96 -12.11 -0.05
C LYS A 44 3.19 -11.01 0.68
N GLY A 45 2.57 -10.06 -0.03
CA GLY A 45 1.85 -8.94 0.60
C GLY A 45 0.77 -9.37 1.60
N THR A 46 0.00 -10.40 1.28
CA THR A 46 -1.01 -10.99 2.19
C THR A 46 -0.38 -11.63 3.43
N GLN A 47 0.75 -12.33 3.27
CA GLN A 47 1.50 -12.89 4.39
C GLN A 47 2.10 -11.78 5.26
N PHE A 48 2.55 -10.68 4.65
CA PHE A 48 3.10 -9.54 5.37
C PHE A 48 2.05 -8.93 6.29
N LEU A 49 0.84 -8.66 5.79
CA LEU A 49 -0.29 -8.17 6.60
C LEU A 49 -0.61 -9.10 7.77
N LYS A 50 -0.61 -10.43 7.54
CA LYS A 50 -0.81 -11.42 8.60
C LYS A 50 0.29 -11.40 9.65
N ILE A 51 1.56 -11.32 9.23
CA ILE A 51 2.73 -11.29 10.13
C ILE A 51 2.70 -10.06 11.04
N ILE A 52 2.35 -8.90 10.49
CA ILE A 52 2.27 -7.66 11.27
C ILE A 52 0.95 -7.56 12.06
N GLY A 53 -0.01 -8.45 11.82
CA GLY A 53 -1.29 -8.52 12.53
C GLY A 53 -2.15 -7.26 12.36
N VAL A 54 -2.08 -6.60 11.20
CA VAL A 54 -2.84 -5.38 10.94
C VAL A 54 -4.14 -5.72 10.21
N GLN A 55 -5.25 -5.21 10.70
CA GLN A 55 -6.57 -5.42 10.12
C GLN A 55 -7.20 -4.14 9.58
N THR A 56 -6.82 -2.97 10.10
CA THR A 56 -7.41 -1.70 9.70
C THR A 56 -6.43 -0.76 8.98
N PRO A 57 -6.91 0.07 8.04
CA PRO A 57 -6.11 1.10 7.39
C PRO A 57 -5.45 2.07 8.37
N ASP A 58 -6.12 2.41 9.47
CA ASP A 58 -5.61 3.35 10.47
C ASP A 58 -4.48 2.75 11.29
N GLN A 59 -4.56 1.45 11.63
CA GLN A 59 -3.44 0.72 12.21
C GLN A 59 -2.23 0.68 11.27
N MET A 60 -2.46 0.50 9.97
CA MET A 60 -1.39 0.54 8.97
C MET A 60 -0.73 1.91 8.90
N LYS A 61 -1.53 3.00 8.84
CA LYS A 61 -1.03 4.37 8.85
C LYS A 61 -0.22 4.66 10.11
N ALA A 62 -0.69 4.22 11.28
CA ALA A 62 0.03 4.37 12.53
C ALA A 62 1.39 3.66 12.52
N LEU A 63 1.50 2.48 11.92
CA LEU A 63 2.75 1.74 11.79
C LEU A 63 3.74 2.37 10.79
N LEU A 64 3.24 3.15 9.83
CA LEU A 64 4.06 3.84 8.83
C LEU A 64 4.43 5.27 9.24
N LYS A 65 3.96 5.77 10.40
CA LYS A 65 4.40 7.05 10.97
C LYS A 65 5.90 7.04 11.28
N ASP A 66 6.48 8.23 11.38
CA ASP A 66 7.88 8.45 11.75
C ASP A 66 8.84 7.59 10.91
N ASP A 67 8.72 7.67 9.58
CA ASP A 67 9.51 6.89 8.63
C ASP A 67 9.38 5.36 8.79
N ALA A 68 8.19 4.91 9.20
CA ALA A 68 7.88 3.52 9.50
C ALA A 68 8.73 2.90 10.62
N LYS A 69 9.32 3.70 11.52
CA LYS A 69 9.99 3.23 12.74
C LYS A 69 9.16 2.20 13.53
N PRO A 70 7.85 2.40 13.81
CA PRO A 70 7.08 1.42 14.56
C PRO A 70 6.90 0.10 13.80
N LEU A 71 6.75 0.13 12.47
CA LEU A 71 6.72 -1.08 11.64
C LEU A 71 8.07 -1.81 11.65
N ILE A 72 9.18 -1.08 11.52
CA ILE A 72 10.54 -1.63 11.54
C ILE A 72 10.80 -2.34 12.88
N ALA A 73 10.53 -1.67 14.01
CA ALA A 73 10.69 -2.24 15.34
C ALA A 73 9.83 -3.51 15.52
N LYS A 74 8.59 -3.50 15.03
CA LYS A 74 7.72 -4.68 15.07
C LYS A 74 8.28 -5.84 14.23
N LEU A 75 8.78 -5.56 13.03
CA LEU A 75 9.39 -6.58 12.16
C LEU A 75 10.67 -7.15 12.76
N GLU A 76 11.48 -6.34 13.43
CA GLU A 76 12.68 -6.80 14.13
C GLU A 76 12.35 -7.71 15.32
N LYS A 77 11.34 -7.35 16.13
CA LYS A 77 10.82 -8.19 17.22
C LYS A 77 10.32 -9.55 16.71
N LEU A 78 9.76 -9.58 15.51
CA LEU A 78 9.28 -10.81 14.85
C LEU A 78 10.40 -11.60 14.13
N GLY A 79 11.66 -11.20 14.30
CA GLY A 79 12.81 -11.84 13.64
C GLY A 79 12.88 -11.58 12.12
N LYS A 80 12.05 -10.69 11.57
CA LYS A 80 11.98 -10.38 10.13
C LYS A 80 12.94 -9.25 9.76
N LYS A 81 14.21 -9.36 10.16
CA LYS A 81 15.27 -8.34 9.93
C LYS A 81 15.41 -7.92 8.46
N LYS A 82 15.25 -8.86 7.51
CA LYS A 82 15.29 -8.54 6.07
C LYS A 82 14.11 -7.66 5.63
N ALA A 83 12.91 -7.89 6.17
CA ALA A 83 11.76 -7.06 5.91
C ALA A 83 11.92 -5.67 6.55
N ALA A 84 12.42 -5.61 7.79
CA ALA A 84 12.73 -4.36 8.48
C ALA A 84 13.68 -3.47 7.66
N LYS A 85 14.81 -4.02 7.20
CA LYS A 85 15.76 -3.32 6.31
C LYS A 85 15.13 -2.90 4.97
N ALA A 86 14.18 -3.68 4.45
CA ALA A 86 13.47 -3.35 3.22
C ALA A 86 12.58 -2.10 3.40
N ILE A 87 11.83 -2.06 4.51
CA ILE A 87 11.00 -0.92 4.88
C ILE A 87 11.86 0.32 5.13
N GLU A 88 12.98 0.18 5.83
CA GLU A 88 13.94 1.28 6.04
C GLU A 88 14.48 1.85 4.71
N LYS A 89 14.78 1.01 3.73
CA LYS A 89 15.19 1.46 2.39
C LYS A 89 14.08 2.19 1.63
N ILE A 90 12.82 1.79 1.81
CA ILE A 90 11.67 2.47 1.21
C ILE A 90 11.46 3.84 1.87
N ALA A 91 11.61 3.92 3.19
CA ALA A 91 11.57 5.15 3.96
C ALA A 91 12.62 6.16 3.51
N LYS A 92 13.90 5.75 3.44
CA LYS A 92 15.01 6.60 2.95
C LYS A 92 14.84 7.07 1.50
N LYS A 93 14.01 6.41 0.70
CA LYS A 93 13.70 6.78 -0.69
C LYS A 93 12.48 7.70 -0.81
N HIS A 94 11.87 8.10 0.29
CA HIS A 94 10.61 8.86 0.33
C HIS A 94 9.48 8.16 -0.44
N LYS A 95 9.47 6.81 -0.45
CA LYS A 95 8.46 5.97 -1.13
C LYS A 95 7.47 5.31 -0.18
N LEU A 96 7.38 5.82 1.06
CA LEU A 96 6.47 5.29 2.08
C LEU A 96 5.00 5.49 1.72
N LYS A 97 4.66 6.61 1.08
CA LYS A 97 3.28 6.88 0.65
C LYS A 97 2.79 5.84 -0.36
N ASP A 98 3.60 5.54 -1.37
CA ASP A 98 3.28 4.49 -2.36
C ASP A 98 3.10 3.12 -1.68
N LEU A 99 3.99 2.77 -0.75
CA LEU A 99 3.88 1.54 0.03
C LEU A 99 2.61 1.51 0.88
N GLN A 100 2.26 2.62 1.51
CA GLN A 100 1.04 2.77 2.31
C GLN A 100 -0.19 2.54 1.43
N ASP A 101 -0.27 3.19 0.27
CA ASP A 101 -1.41 3.07 -0.64
C ASP A 101 -1.60 1.63 -1.11
N PHE A 102 -0.50 0.91 -1.35
CA PHE A 102 -0.53 -0.52 -1.63
C PHE A 102 -1.04 -1.36 -0.44
N LEU A 103 -0.47 -1.18 0.75
CA LEU A 103 -0.82 -1.95 1.94
C LEU A 103 -2.27 -1.67 2.41
N VAL A 104 -2.68 -0.41 2.39
CA VAL A 104 -4.07 0.01 2.67
C VAL A 104 -5.01 -0.51 1.59
N GLY A 105 -4.61 -0.47 0.32
CA GLY A 105 -5.36 -1.08 -0.77
C GLY A 105 -5.64 -2.55 -0.52
N MET A 106 -4.64 -3.32 -0.08
CA MET A 106 -4.82 -4.73 0.27
C MET A 106 -5.76 -4.94 1.47
N LEU A 107 -5.72 -4.08 2.49
CA LEU A 107 -6.66 -4.14 3.62
C LEU A 107 -8.09 -3.85 3.19
N ASN A 108 -8.28 -2.98 2.20
CA ASN A 108 -9.58 -2.67 1.60
C ASN A 108 -10.04 -3.71 0.57
N GLY A 109 -9.40 -4.88 0.51
CA GLY A 109 -9.79 -5.98 -0.38
C GLY A 109 -9.23 -5.91 -1.80
N LYS A 110 -8.38 -4.92 -2.14
CA LYS A 110 -7.66 -4.95 -3.43
C LYS A 110 -6.57 -6.02 -3.39
N ILE A 111 -6.84 -7.15 -4.01
CA ILE A 111 -5.84 -8.21 -4.20
C ILE A 111 -4.93 -7.78 -5.34
N PRO A 112 -3.60 -7.73 -5.15
CA PRO A 112 -2.69 -7.44 -6.26
C PRO A 112 -2.83 -8.53 -7.32
N ALA A 113 -2.95 -8.14 -8.58
CA ALA A 113 -2.79 -9.05 -9.70
C ALA A 113 -1.30 -9.46 -9.75
N GLY A 114 -0.92 -10.52 -9.04
CA GLY A 114 0.44 -11.06 -9.04
C GLY A 114 0.86 -11.91 -7.83
#